data_AF-A0A925LZW0-F1
#
_entry.id   AF-A0A925LZW0-F1
#
_cell.length_a   1.000
_cell.length_b   1.000
_cell.length_c   1.000
_cell.angle_alpha   90.00
_cell.angle_beta   90.00
_cell.angle_gamma   90.00
#
_symmetry.space_group_name_H-M   'P 1'
#
loop_
_entity.id
_entity.type
_entity.pdbx_description
1 polymer ?
#
loop_
_entity_poly.entity_id
_entity_poly.type
_entity_poly.pdbx_seq_one_letter_code
_entity_poly.pdbx_strand_id
1 'polypeptide(L)'
;YYGFGGFMPLIIFFALFLLVVRNESVVHFIRFNAMQSILFGIVLSLVSILWRYALAALLQGTLLEQTLFNTIFLGVVAAVGYSVVQSALGRYAEIPTISDAAYTQVR
;
A
#
# COMPACT_ATOMS: atom_id res chain seq x y z
N TYR A 1 23.78 -2.66 -7.17
CA TYR A 1 22.91 -3.82 -6.92
C TYR A 1 21.68 -3.73 -7.82
N TYR A 2 21.77 -4.20 -9.07
CA TYR A 2 20.64 -4.31 -10.00
C TYR A 2 20.13 -5.76 -9.99
N GLY A 3 19.61 -6.22 -8.86
CA GLY A 3 19.06 -7.57 -8.75
C GLY A 3 17.56 -7.50 -8.57
N PHE A 4 16.77 -7.94 -9.56
CA PHE A 4 15.32 -8.27 -9.52
C PHE A 4 14.31 -7.28 -8.86
N GLY A 5 14.73 -6.29 -8.09
CA GLY A 5 13.91 -5.48 -7.20
C GLY A 5 13.20 -4.32 -7.88
N GLY A 6 13.58 -3.96 -9.12
CA GLY A 6 12.89 -2.91 -9.88
C GLY A 6 11.48 -3.32 -10.31
N PHE A 7 11.29 -4.57 -10.71
CA PHE A 7 10.00 -5.07 -11.20
C PHE A 7 9.23 -5.92 -10.17
N MET A 8 9.87 -6.36 -9.09
CA MET A 8 9.23 -7.19 -8.08
C MET A 8 7.93 -6.59 -7.50
N PRO A 9 7.85 -5.29 -7.15
CA PRO A 9 6.60 -4.69 -6.67
C PRO A 9 5.48 -4.75 -7.71
N LEU A 10 5.83 -4.57 -8.99
CA LEU A 10 4.90 -4.63 -10.12
C LEU A 10 4.40 -6.08 -10.34
N ILE A 11 5.30 -7.06 -10.24
CA ILE A 11 4.95 -8.48 -10.35
C ILE A 11 4.01 -8.87 -9.20
N ILE A 12 4.34 -8.48 -7.97
CA ILE A 12 3.49 -8.74 -6.78
C ILE A 12 2.13 -8.07 -6.95
N PHE A 13 2.10 -6.83 -7.44
CA PHE A 13 0.85 -6.12 -7.76
C PHE A 13 -0.03 -6.94 -8.71
N PHE A 14 0.51 -7.34 -9.87
CA PHE A 14 -0.28 -8.10 -10.85
C PHE A 14 -0.68 -9.48 -10.33
N ALA A 15 0.22 -10.16 -9.61
CA ALA A 15 -0.07 -11.47 -9.04
C ALA A 15 -1.22 -11.39 -8.03
N LEU A 16 -1.15 -10.48 -7.05
CA LEU A 16 -2.23 -10.30 -6.07
C LEU A 16 -3.52 -9.82 -6.74
N PHE A 17 -3.43 -8.90 -7.69
CA PHE A 17 -4.63 -8.36 -8.35
C PHE A 17 -5.35 -9.42 -9.18
N LEU A 18 -4.63 -10.13 -10.07
CA LEU A 18 -5.23 -11.09 -10.98
C LEU A 18 -5.62 -12.40 -10.30
N LEU A 19 -4.78 -12.94 -9.41
CA LEU A 19 -5.01 -14.24 -8.80
C LEU A 19 -5.92 -14.19 -7.57
N VAL A 20 -5.89 -13.08 -6.83
CA VAL A 20 -6.63 -12.93 -5.57
C VAL A 20 -7.81 -11.98 -5.75
N VAL A 21 -7.57 -10.70 -6.03
CA VAL A 21 -8.62 -9.66 -6.01
C VAL A 21 -9.72 -9.92 -7.05
N ARG A 22 -9.35 -10.31 -8.26
CA ARG A 22 -10.29 -10.57 -9.37
C ARG A 22 -10.86 -11.98 -9.38
N ASN A 23 -10.47 -12.84 -8.45
CA ASN A 23 -10.94 -14.21 -8.38
C ASN A 23 -12.17 -14.31 -7.45
N GLU A 24 -13.35 -14.45 -8.04
CA GLU A 24 -14.63 -14.58 -7.31
C GLU A 24 -14.72 -15.86 -6.45
N SER A 25 -13.86 -16.86 -6.67
CA SER A 25 -13.79 -18.04 -5.79
C SER A 25 -13.13 -17.73 -4.45
N VAL A 26 -12.39 -16.62 -4.34
CA VAL A 26 -11.76 -16.18 -3.11
C VAL A 26 -12.78 -15.41 -2.28
N VAL A 27 -12.84 -15.70 -0.98
CA VAL A 27 -13.77 -15.02 -0.06
C VAL A 27 -13.54 -13.50 -0.08
N HIS A 28 -14.64 -12.75 -0.05
CA HIS A 28 -14.62 -11.28 -0.13
C HIS A 28 -13.64 -10.64 0.85
N PHE A 29 -13.56 -11.18 2.08
CA PHE A 29 -12.64 -10.72 3.12
C PHE A 29 -11.17 -10.74 2.70
N ILE A 30 -10.70 -11.81 2.04
CA ILE A 30 -9.31 -11.92 1.59
C ILE A 30 -9.08 -10.97 0.41
N ARG A 31 -10.04 -10.88 -0.52
CA ARG A 31 -9.96 -9.97 -1.67
C ARG A 31 -9.88 -8.51 -1.22
N PHE A 32 -10.67 -8.13 -0.21
CA PHE A 32 -10.66 -6.80 0.38
C PHE A 32 -9.30 -6.46 1.00
N ASN A 33 -8.78 -7.31 1.87
CA ASN A 33 -7.47 -7.09 2.51
C ASN A 33 -6.32 -7.08 1.48
N ALA A 34 -6.38 -7.95 0.47
CA ALA A 34 -5.41 -7.95 -0.64
C ALA A 34 -5.48 -6.64 -1.45
N MET A 35 -6.68 -6.13 -1.71
CA MET A 35 -6.87 -4.85 -2.40
C MET A 35 -6.34 -3.68 -1.57
N GLN A 36 -6.57 -3.67 -0.25
CA GLN A 36 -5.99 -2.65 0.64
C GLN A 36 -4.45 -2.68 0.61
N SER A 37 -3.84 -3.87 0.65
CA SER A 37 -2.38 -4.02 0.54
C SER A 37 -1.85 -3.45 -0.78
N ILE A 38 -2.54 -3.74 -1.89
CA ILE A 38 -2.23 -3.19 -3.22
C ILE A 38 -2.31 -1.65 -3.22
N LEU A 39 -3.36 -1.07 -2.63
CA LEU A 39 -3.54 0.38 -2.57
C LEU A 39 -2.42 1.06 -1.79
N PHE A 40 -2.00 0.52 -0.65
CA PHE A 40 -0.83 1.03 0.08
C PHE A 40 0.44 0.97 -0.76
N GLY A 41 0.65 -0.13 -1.50
CA GLY A 41 1.76 -0.26 -2.44
C GLY A 41 1.75 0.83 -3.52
N ILE A 42 0.57 1.13 -4.09
CA ILE A 42 0.41 2.20 -5.07
C ILE A 42 0.71 3.57 -4.45
N VAL A 43 0.11 3.89 -3.31
CA VAL A 43 0.30 5.20 -2.64
C VAL A 43 1.77 5.45 -2.34
N LEU A 44 2.47 4.47 -1.75
CA LEU A 44 3.89 4.60 -1.45
C LEU A 44 4.76 4.71 -2.70
N SER A 45 4.40 3.98 -3.76
CA SER A 45 5.08 4.10 -5.06
C SER A 45 4.90 5.51 -5.64
N LEU A 46 3.69 6.07 -5.60
CA LEU A 46 3.42 7.43 -6.07
C LEU A 46 4.17 8.48 -5.25
N VAL A 47 4.21 8.34 -3.92
CA VAL A 47 5.03 9.20 -3.05
C VAL A 47 6.50 9.13 -3.45
N SER A 48 7.04 7.94 -3.69
CA SER A 48 8.44 7.76 -4.09
C SER A 48 8.76 8.41 -5.44
N ILE A 49 7.84 8.32 -6.41
CA ILE A 49 7.95 8.94 -7.74
C ILE A 49 7.91 10.46 -7.58
N LEU A 50 6.92 10.98 -6.85
CA LEU A 50 6.77 12.41 -6.60
C LEU A 50 7.99 12.98 -5.86
N TRP A 51 8.51 12.25 -4.87
CA TRP A 51 9.74 12.62 -4.19
C TRP A 51 10.90 12.73 -5.17
N ARG A 52 11.16 11.67 -5.94
CA ARG A 52 12.31 11.59 -6.86
C ARG A 52 12.30 12.67 -7.94
N TYR A 53 11.12 12.98 -8.49
CA TYR A 53 11.03 13.87 -9.66
C TYR A 53 10.67 15.32 -9.32
N ALA A 54 10.04 15.59 -8.18
CA ALA A 54 9.56 16.93 -7.86
C ALA A 54 10.18 17.53 -6.59
N LEU A 55 10.43 16.73 -5.55
CA LEU A 55 10.78 17.28 -4.23
C LEU A 55 12.25 17.10 -3.84
N ALA A 56 12.90 16.01 -4.25
CA ALA A 56 14.25 15.66 -3.82
C ALA A 56 15.27 16.76 -4.17
N ALA A 57 15.16 17.38 -5.35
CA ALA A 57 16.07 18.42 -5.77
C ALA A 57 16.07 19.67 -4.85
N LEU A 58 14.98 19.91 -4.12
CA LEU A 58 14.85 21.06 -3.21
C LEU A 58 15.01 20.68 -1.74
N LEU A 59 14.56 19.50 -1.34
CA LEU A 59 14.35 19.14 0.07
C LEU A 59 15.31 18.06 0.58
N GLN A 60 16.17 17.50 -0.27
CA GLN A 60 17.11 16.46 0.13
C GLN A 60 18.12 16.97 1.17
N GLY A 61 18.36 16.17 2.21
CA GLY A 61 19.21 16.46 3.35
C GLY A 61 18.57 17.34 4.43
N THR A 62 17.33 17.80 4.22
CA THR A 62 16.69 18.75 5.15
C THR A 62 15.96 18.03 6.30
N LEU A 63 15.66 18.77 7.38
CA LEU A 63 14.80 18.26 8.45
C LEU A 63 13.40 17.89 7.92
N LEU A 64 12.89 18.63 6.94
CA LEU A 64 11.59 18.36 6.31
C LEU A 64 11.56 16.99 5.65
N GLU A 65 12.62 16.58 4.95
CA GLU A 65 12.75 15.21 4.42
C GLU A 65 12.61 14.18 5.54
N GLN A 66 13.40 14.33 6.60
CA GLN A 66 13.45 13.37 7.70
C GLN A 66 12.10 13.27 8.41
N THR A 67 11.45 14.41 8.70
CA THR A 67 10.13 14.43 9.32
C THR A 67 9.08 13.78 8.41
N LEU A 68 9.06 14.12 7.11
CA LEU A 68 8.10 13.56 6.17
C LEU A 68 8.20 12.04 6.08
N PHE A 69 9.41 11.50 5.85
CA PHE A 69 9.58 10.06 5.73
C PHE A 69 9.34 9.31 7.04
N ASN A 70 9.70 9.89 8.20
CA ASN A 70 9.36 9.30 9.49
C ASN A 70 7.85 9.29 9.75
N THR A 71 7.14 10.37 9.42
CA THR A 71 5.68 10.42 9.54
C THR A 71 5.02 9.40 8.63
N ILE A 72 5.46 9.28 7.37
CA ILE A 72 4.93 8.28 6.43
C ILE A 72 5.20 6.88 6.95
N PHE A 73 6.43 6.60 7.41
CA PHE A 73 6.80 5.30 7.97
C PHE A 73 5.90 4.94 9.16
N LEU A 74 5.78 5.83 10.14
CA LEU A 74 4.92 5.60 11.32
C LEU A 74 3.45 5.42 10.93
N GLY A 75 2.95 6.22 9.98
CA GLY A 75 1.59 6.11 9.47
C GLY A 75 1.32 4.77 8.81
N VAL A 76 2.24 4.29 7.97
CA VAL A 76 2.14 2.97 7.32
C VAL A 76 2.23 1.85 8.34
N VAL A 77 3.18 1.91 9.28
CA VAL A 77 3.32 0.88 10.34
C VAL A 77 2.05 0.79 11.18
N ALA A 78 1.49 1.93 11.58
CA ALA A 78 0.23 1.97 12.32
C ALA A 78 -0.94 1.39 11.50
N ALA A 79 -1.06 1.77 10.23
CA ALA A 79 -2.11 1.26 9.35
C ALA A 79 -2.00 -0.25 9.10
N VAL A 80 -0.79 -0.75 8.86
CA VAL A 80 -0.53 -2.19 8.70
C VAL A 80 -0.81 -2.94 10.00
N GLY A 81 -0.34 -2.43 11.14
CA GLY A 81 -0.59 -3.03 12.45
C GLY A 81 -2.09 -3.13 12.75
N TYR A 82 -2.84 -2.05 12.51
CA TYR A 82 -4.30 -2.03 12.62
C TYR A 82 -4.95 -3.07 11.70
N SER A 83 -4.51 -3.14 10.44
CA SER A 83 -5.05 -4.08 9.44
C SER A 83 -4.82 -5.54 9.84
N VAL A 84 -3.62 -5.86 10.35
CA VAL A 84 -3.27 -7.20 10.84
C VAL A 84 -4.13 -7.59 12.04
N VAL A 85 -4.29 -6.69 13.02
CA VAL A 85 -5.10 -6.95 14.22
C VAL A 85 -6.57 -7.17 13.86
N GLN A 86 -7.16 -6.29 13.05
CA GLN A 86 -8.55 -6.46 12.60
C GLN A 86 -8.71 -7.76 11.80
N SER A 87 -7.75 -8.06 10.92
CA SER A 87 -7.78 -9.28 10.12
C SER A 87 -7.75 -10.55 10.99
N ALA A 88 -6.89 -10.56 12.01
CA ALA A 88 -6.79 -11.66 12.96
C ALA A 88 -8.07 -11.84 13.80
N LEU A 89 -8.81 -10.75 14.06
CA LEU A 89 -10.11 -10.75 14.73
C LEU A 89 -11.27 -11.09 13.78
N GLY A 90 -11.01 -11.34 12.48
CA GLY A 90 -12.04 -11.61 11.47
C GLY A 90 -12.89 -10.38 11.10
N ARG A 91 -12.39 -9.17 11.37
CA ARG A 91 -13.07 -7.90 11.11
C ARG A 91 -12.43 -7.17 9.94
N TYR A 92 -13.22 -6.37 9.23
CA TYR A 92 -12.72 -5.52 8.17
C TYR A 92 -11.95 -4.35 8.77
N ALA A 93 -10.72 -4.13 8.29
CA ALA A 93 -9.94 -2.96 8.66
C ALA A 93 -10.46 -1.74 7.91
N GLU A 94 -11.14 -0.83 8.60
CA GLU A 94 -11.68 0.38 7.98
C GLU A 94 -10.70 1.55 8.09
N ILE A 95 -9.81 1.64 7.10
CA ILE A 95 -8.96 2.79 6.88
C ILE A 95 -9.70 3.76 5.95
N PRO A 96 -10.00 5.01 6.39
CA PRO A 96 -10.71 5.99 5.57
C PRO A 96 -10.05 6.18 4.21
N THR A 97 -10.84 6.40 3.15
CA THR A 97 -10.41 6.54 1.74
C THR A 97 -9.83 5.28 1.10
N ILE A 98 -8.96 4.53 1.80
CA ILE A 98 -8.37 3.28 1.29
C ILE A 98 -9.41 2.16 1.24
N SER A 99 -10.25 2.05 2.27
CA SER A 99 -11.28 1.01 2.33
C SER A 99 -12.37 1.23 1.30
N ASP A 100 -12.81 2.48 1.10
CA ASP A 100 -13.82 2.82 0.10
C ASP A 100 -13.34 2.51 -1.32
N ALA A 101 -12.07 2.82 -1.60
CA ALA A 101 -11.42 2.45 -2.86
C ALA A 101 -11.30 0.92 -3.01
N ALA A 102 -10.97 0.19 -1.93
CA ALA A 102 -10.90 -1.26 -1.95
C ALA A 102 -12.27 -1.89 -2.23
N TYR A 103 -13.34 -1.44 -1.56
CA TYR A 103 -14.70 -1.93 -1.78
C TYR A 103 -15.16 -1.72 -3.22
N THR A 104 -14.79 -0.61 -3.85
CA THR A 104 -15.14 -0.33 -5.25
C THR A 104 -14.53 -1.34 -6.23
N GLN A 105 -13.35 -1.89 -5.91
CA GLN A 105 -12.63 -2.83 -6.78
C GLN A 105 -12.99 -4.29 -6.55
N VAL A 106 -13.50 -4.62 -5.37
CA VAL A 106 -13.90 -5.97 -4.94
C VAL A 106 -15.41 -6.19 -5.11
N ARG A 107 -16.06 -5.31 -5.88
CA ARG A 107 -17.47 -5.42 -6.27
C ARG A 107 -17.67 -6.37 -7.45
#